data_AF-A0A7S0XBC9-F1
#
_entry.id   AF-A0A7S0XBC9-F1
#
_cell.length_a   1.000
_cell.length_b   1.000
_cell.length_c   1.000
_cell.angle_alpha   90.00
_cell.angle_beta   90.00
_cell.angle_gamma   90.00
#
_symmetry.space_group_name_H-M   'P 1'
#
loop_
_entity.id
_entity.type
_entity.pdbx_description
1 polymer ?
#
loop_
_entity_poly.entity_id
_entity_poly.type
_entity_poly.pdbx_seq_one_letter_code
_entity_poly.pdbx_strand_id
1 'polypeptide(L)'
;NDAAKNTASLGESLDRLWRERNLPPGLAPQTPAPSSSTATADLMGNGELASSDKSKASVDIAASATSAAETDMYHWYNANLEFANSAALATVSLGQWDQDDEYEFKGDHVFVPGGNGRLIAALARDVPVFYNHAVTEVTYEMDRERDGGKGEVYDRQAVIRGEAGDERREGGGGGASGSKENEPSRQVEVLCANGESFVADAVLVTVPLGVLKRGCIAFNPPLPSAKRQSIANLGFGVLNKVVLLFPHVFWDTGHDTFGYVNTRDASRRGRYFMFYNYAGISGGAVLVALVAGDAALEFETAGDAEGVAGAMAVLREIFTPQGVAVPDPVDSACVRWGSDPFAFGSYSSVSVDATGEDYDVLAEPVGAQLHFAGEATWRMHPATMHGAFLSGLREAARISDILAGFVKGREATNGSSGSGESDASLGINGGDDVGGSGGGSGGYREQSKKRDREANGEQTKDDVMAAIGDADTIHAKLQSVNTEPQTIHPEPIILDSKP
;
A
#
# COMPACT_ATOMS: atom_id res chain seq x y z
N ASN A 1 -13.57 31.12 34.68
CA ASN A 1 -13.15 29.92 35.42
C ASN A 1 -14.34 28.98 35.42
N ASP A 2 -14.45 27.98 34.56
CA ASP A 2 -13.41 27.20 33.89
C ASP A 2 -13.82 26.88 32.45
N ALA A 3 -13.08 27.42 31.49
CA ALA A 3 -13.04 26.94 30.12
C ALA A 3 -11.62 26.42 29.90
N ALA A 4 -11.34 25.23 30.46
CA ALA A 4 -10.22 24.44 29.99
C ALA A 4 -10.55 24.12 28.52
N LYS A 5 -9.90 24.85 27.60
CA LYS A 5 -9.95 24.55 26.17
C LYS A 5 -9.52 23.10 26.02
N ASN A 6 -10.43 22.24 25.60
CA ASN A 6 -10.13 20.89 25.16
C ASN A 6 -9.17 21.03 23.96
N THR A 7 -7.88 20.78 24.17
CA THR A 7 -6.81 20.86 23.16
C THR A 7 -6.66 19.57 22.38
N ALA A 8 -7.75 18.80 22.22
CA ALA A 8 -7.73 17.56 21.46
C ALA A 8 -7.63 17.89 19.96
N SER A 9 -6.73 17.20 19.26
CA SER A 9 -6.67 17.23 17.80
C SER A 9 -8.00 16.78 17.17
N LEU A 10 -8.23 17.16 15.91
CA LEU A 10 -9.41 16.70 15.16
C LEU A 10 -9.53 15.16 15.20
N GLY A 11 -8.41 14.45 15.06
CA GLY A 11 -8.37 12.99 15.14
C GLY A 11 -8.87 12.47 16.48
N GLU A 12 -8.36 13.01 17.60
CA GLU A 12 -8.80 12.63 18.95
C GLU A 12 -10.28 12.97 19.19
N SER A 13 -10.74 14.09 18.65
CA SER A 13 -12.15 14.49 18.73
C SER A 13 -13.07 13.52 17.99
N LEU A 14 -12.68 13.08 16.78
CA LEU A 14 -13.42 12.08 16.00
C LEU A 14 -13.39 10.71 16.67
N ASP A 15 -12.24 10.30 17.21
CA ASP A 15 -12.10 9.07 17.97
C ASP A 15 -13.03 9.04 19.18
N ARG A 16 -13.13 10.17 19.91
CA ARG A 16 -14.04 10.32 21.03
C ARG A 16 -15.50 10.21 20.58
N LEU A 17 -15.90 10.96 19.55
CA LEU A 17 -17.26 10.93 19.00
C LEU A 17 -17.66 9.52 18.54
N TRP A 18 -16.72 8.82 17.88
CA TRP A 18 -16.93 7.43 17.48
C TRP A 18 -17.16 6.51 18.67
N ARG A 19 -16.34 6.62 19.72
CA ARG A 19 -16.51 5.80 20.93
C ARG A 19 -17.83 6.10 21.63
N GLU A 20 -18.16 7.37 21.82
CA GLU A 20 -19.41 7.81 22.48
C GLU A 20 -20.65 7.28 21.75
N ARG A 21 -20.66 7.34 20.42
CA ARG A 21 -21.76 6.83 19.59
C ARG A 21 -21.90 5.31 19.63
N ASN A 22 -20.80 4.59 19.83
CA ASN A 22 -20.74 3.13 19.82
C ASN A 22 -20.61 2.51 21.23
N LEU A 23 -20.87 3.27 22.30
CA LEU A 23 -20.99 2.72 23.65
C LEU A 23 -22.14 1.71 23.71
N PRO A 24 -21.99 0.58 24.44
CA PRO A 24 -23.07 -0.38 24.62
C PRO A 24 -24.31 0.29 25.27
N PRO A 25 -25.54 -0.12 24.89
CA PRO A 25 -26.75 0.52 25.37
C PRO A 25 -26.86 0.41 26.90
N GLY A 26 -26.83 1.56 27.58
CA GLY A 26 -26.86 1.68 29.05
C GLY A 26 -25.98 2.81 29.62
N LEU A 27 -25.04 3.34 28.84
CA LEU A 27 -24.11 4.42 29.26
C LEU A 27 -24.21 5.71 28.43
N ALA A 28 -25.03 5.75 27.37
CA ALA A 28 -25.26 6.96 26.57
C ALA A 28 -26.33 7.86 27.24
N PRO A 29 -26.15 9.21 27.27
CA PRO A 29 -27.22 10.13 27.68
C PRO A 29 -28.40 9.99 26.72
N GLN A 30 -29.57 9.63 27.23
CA GLN A 30 -30.76 9.45 26.40
C GLN A 30 -31.29 10.80 25.90
N THR A 31 -31.31 10.99 24.58
CA THR A 31 -32.16 11.98 23.91
C THR A 31 -33.47 11.33 23.46
N PRO A 32 -34.62 12.05 23.50
CA PRO A 32 -35.91 11.44 23.23
C PRO A 32 -36.11 11.18 21.73
N ALA A 33 -36.61 9.98 21.41
CA ALA A 33 -36.98 9.56 20.06
C ALA A 33 -38.18 10.37 19.51
N PRO A 34 -38.19 10.74 18.22
CA PRO A 34 -39.40 11.20 17.57
C PRO A 34 -40.30 10.03 17.13
N SER A 35 -41.59 10.29 17.23
CA SER A 35 -42.73 9.38 17.02
C SER A 35 -42.89 8.88 15.57
N SER A 36 -43.31 7.63 15.46
CA SER A 36 -43.72 6.92 14.25
C SER A 36 -44.92 7.55 13.53
N SER A 37 -44.91 7.52 12.20
CA SER A 37 -46.14 7.38 11.39
C SER A 37 -45.90 6.50 10.16
N THR A 38 -46.80 5.54 10.00
CA THR A 38 -46.92 4.50 8.96
C THR A 38 -47.68 4.96 7.70
N ALA A 39 -47.57 4.11 6.65
CA ALA A 39 -48.41 3.94 5.44
C ALA A 39 -47.81 4.55 4.14
N THR A 40 -47.78 3.90 2.96
CA THR A 40 -48.31 2.62 2.46
C THR A 40 -47.64 2.29 1.10
N ALA A 41 -47.73 1.02 0.68
CA ALA A 41 -47.17 0.44 -0.54
C ALA A 41 -48.03 0.64 -1.82
N ASP A 42 -47.44 0.16 -2.93
CA ASP A 42 -47.99 -0.23 -4.24
C ASP A 42 -48.04 0.80 -5.39
N LEU A 43 -47.23 0.55 -6.44
CA LEU A 43 -47.71 -0.13 -7.66
C LEU A 43 -46.55 -0.49 -8.60
N MET A 44 -46.40 -1.79 -8.87
CA MET A 44 -45.65 -2.36 -10.00
C MET A 44 -46.43 -2.18 -11.31
N GLY A 45 -45.72 -1.93 -12.40
CA GLY A 45 -46.24 -2.03 -13.77
C GLY A 45 -45.21 -2.71 -14.68
N ASN A 46 -45.50 -3.97 -15.02
CA ASN A 46 -44.78 -4.75 -16.04
C ASN A 46 -45.10 -4.26 -17.45
N GLY A 47 -44.11 -4.28 -18.35
CA GLY A 47 -44.29 -4.19 -19.80
C GLY A 47 -43.20 -4.98 -20.52
N GLU A 48 -43.60 -6.07 -21.19
CA GLU A 48 -42.76 -7.03 -21.92
C GLU A 48 -42.17 -6.50 -23.24
N LEU A 49 -41.13 -7.22 -23.69
CA LEU A 49 -40.34 -7.04 -24.90
C LEU A 49 -41.15 -7.07 -26.21
N ALA A 50 -40.68 -6.31 -27.20
CA ALA A 50 -40.86 -6.61 -28.61
C ALA A 50 -39.53 -6.50 -29.37
N SER A 51 -39.19 -7.56 -30.10
CA SER A 51 -38.07 -7.66 -31.03
C SER A 51 -38.43 -7.11 -32.42
N SER A 52 -37.53 -6.40 -33.10
CA SER A 52 -37.17 -6.67 -34.50
C SER A 52 -36.06 -5.76 -35.05
N ASP A 53 -35.35 -6.33 -36.03
CA ASP A 53 -34.52 -5.74 -37.09
C ASP A 53 -33.13 -5.17 -36.78
N LYS A 54 -32.15 -6.08 -36.93
CA LYS A 54 -30.79 -5.76 -37.37
C LYS A 54 -30.80 -5.47 -38.87
N SER A 55 -30.82 -4.20 -39.26
CA SER A 55 -30.32 -3.79 -40.57
C SER A 55 -29.51 -2.49 -40.49
N LYS A 56 -28.28 -2.60 -40.98
CA LYS A 56 -27.26 -1.59 -41.30
C LYS A 56 -27.66 -0.12 -41.05
N ALA A 57 -27.18 0.44 -39.93
CA ALA A 57 -26.94 1.87 -39.81
C ALA A 57 -25.43 2.11 -39.90
N SER A 58 -24.99 2.70 -40.99
CA SER A 58 -23.69 3.37 -41.06
C SER A 58 -23.71 4.51 -40.05
N VAL A 59 -22.84 4.45 -39.04
CA VAL A 59 -22.65 5.57 -38.11
C VAL A 59 -21.82 6.62 -38.87
N ASP A 60 -22.51 7.54 -39.52
CA ASP A 60 -21.93 8.85 -39.80
C ASP A 60 -21.66 9.49 -38.44
N ILE A 61 -20.38 9.52 -38.03
CA ILE A 61 -19.95 10.37 -36.92
C ILE A 61 -20.00 11.81 -37.46
N ALA A 62 -21.20 12.37 -37.51
CA ALA A 62 -21.34 13.81 -37.45
C ALA A 62 -20.65 14.23 -36.16
N ALA A 63 -19.64 15.09 -36.26
CA ALA A 63 -19.07 15.76 -35.10
C ALA A 63 -20.20 16.55 -34.42
N SER A 64 -20.87 15.90 -33.47
CA SER A 64 -21.81 16.55 -32.57
C SER A 64 -21.03 17.65 -31.88
N ALA A 65 -21.46 18.90 -32.03
CA ALA A 65 -20.88 19.99 -31.26
C ALA A 65 -21.10 19.66 -29.78
N THR A 66 -20.04 19.26 -29.08
CA THR A 66 -20.09 18.99 -27.64
C THR A 66 -20.59 20.24 -26.94
N SER A 67 -21.67 20.12 -26.17
CA SER A 67 -22.20 21.22 -25.39
C SER A 67 -21.21 21.62 -24.28
N ALA A 68 -21.36 22.85 -23.76
CA ALA A 68 -20.56 23.30 -22.62
C ALA A 68 -20.76 22.36 -21.40
N ALA A 69 -22.00 21.93 -21.15
CA ALA A 69 -22.32 21.00 -20.07
C ALA A 69 -21.65 19.63 -20.23
N GLU A 70 -21.63 19.07 -21.45
CA GLU A 70 -20.91 17.81 -21.73
C GLU A 70 -19.40 17.97 -21.54
N THR A 71 -18.85 19.12 -21.92
CA THR A 71 -17.43 19.44 -21.74
C THR A 71 -17.06 19.56 -20.25
N ASP A 72 -17.90 20.24 -19.47
CA ASP A 72 -17.71 20.40 -18.03
C ASP A 72 -17.78 19.04 -17.31
N MET A 73 -18.74 18.20 -17.67
CA MET A 73 -18.82 16.82 -17.16
C MET A 73 -17.61 15.98 -17.55
N TYR A 74 -17.13 16.10 -18.79
CA TYR A 74 -15.90 15.43 -19.24
C TYR A 74 -14.69 15.84 -18.39
N HIS A 75 -14.57 17.13 -18.04
CA HIS A 75 -13.53 17.59 -17.13
C HIS A 75 -13.68 17.01 -15.72
N TRP A 76 -14.90 16.84 -15.21
CA TRP A 76 -15.11 16.17 -13.93
C TRP A 76 -14.66 14.70 -13.95
N TYR A 77 -14.96 13.96 -15.02
CA TYR A 77 -14.48 12.57 -15.16
C TYR A 77 -12.95 12.50 -15.27
N ASN A 78 -12.32 13.44 -15.97
CA ASN A 78 -10.87 13.53 -15.99
C ASN A 78 -10.30 13.80 -14.60
N ALA A 79 -10.89 14.71 -13.81
CA ALA A 79 -10.49 14.95 -12.43
C ALA A 79 -10.63 13.70 -11.55
N ASN A 80 -11.70 12.92 -11.75
CA ASN A 80 -11.90 11.67 -11.03
C ASN A 80 -10.85 10.61 -11.40
N LEU A 81 -10.42 10.56 -12.66
CA LEU A 81 -9.34 9.68 -13.10
C LEU A 81 -7.97 10.13 -12.57
N GLU A 82 -7.72 11.44 -12.48
CA GLU A 82 -6.53 12.01 -11.82
C GLU A 82 -6.51 11.72 -10.31
N PHE A 83 -7.68 11.74 -9.68
CA PHE A 83 -7.84 11.30 -8.29
C PHE A 83 -7.46 9.83 -8.13
N ALA A 84 -8.03 8.94 -8.96
CA ALA A 84 -7.76 7.51 -8.89
C ALA A 84 -6.26 7.19 -9.02
N ASN A 85 -5.58 7.86 -9.96
CA ASN A 85 -4.14 7.66 -10.22
C ASN A 85 -3.22 8.54 -9.36
N SER A 86 -3.77 9.42 -8.52
CA SER A 86 -3.05 10.49 -7.81
C SER A 86 -2.07 11.27 -8.69
N ALA A 87 -2.37 11.46 -9.97
CA ALA A 87 -1.44 12.05 -10.94
C ALA A 87 -2.21 12.80 -12.04
N ALA A 88 -1.57 13.81 -12.63
CA ALA A 88 -2.09 14.47 -13.82
C ALA A 88 -2.10 13.46 -14.98
N LEU A 89 -3.20 13.40 -15.76
CA LEU A 89 -3.35 12.40 -16.84
C LEU A 89 -2.20 12.43 -17.87
N ALA A 90 -1.60 13.59 -18.09
CA ALA A 90 -0.45 13.75 -18.99
C ALA A 90 0.81 12.98 -18.56
N THR A 91 0.87 12.53 -17.29
CA THR A 91 2.01 11.83 -16.73
C THR A 91 1.79 10.33 -16.57
N VAL A 92 0.56 9.84 -16.80
CA VAL A 92 0.19 8.43 -16.62
C VAL A 92 0.32 7.68 -17.94
N SER A 93 0.83 6.44 -17.89
CA SER A 93 1.06 5.61 -19.07
C SER A 93 -0.23 5.21 -19.77
N LEU A 94 -0.41 5.62 -21.04
CA LEU A 94 -1.59 5.21 -21.82
C LEU A 94 -1.75 3.68 -21.92
N GLY A 95 -0.64 2.94 -21.98
CA GLY A 95 -0.67 1.50 -22.23
C GLY A 95 -0.63 0.62 -20.98
N GLN A 96 -0.42 1.20 -19.80
CA GLN A 96 -0.14 0.44 -18.57
C GLN A 96 -0.76 1.06 -17.30
N TRP A 97 -1.51 2.17 -17.40
CA TRP A 97 -2.09 2.82 -16.22
C TRP A 97 -3.07 1.94 -15.44
N ASP A 98 -3.76 1.05 -16.16
CA ASP A 98 -4.82 0.14 -15.71
C ASP A 98 -4.33 -1.32 -15.61
N GLN A 99 -3.01 -1.53 -15.50
CA GLN A 99 -2.43 -2.87 -15.50
C GLN A 99 -2.88 -3.75 -14.32
N ASP A 100 -3.33 -3.14 -13.22
CA ASP A 100 -3.84 -3.81 -12.02
C ASP A 100 -5.36 -4.09 -12.05
N ASP A 101 -6.10 -3.57 -13.03
CA ASP A 101 -7.56 -3.76 -13.13
C ASP A 101 -7.96 -5.25 -13.19
N GLU A 102 -7.13 -6.12 -13.79
CA GLU A 102 -7.39 -7.57 -13.85
C GLU A 102 -7.45 -8.22 -12.44
N TYR A 103 -6.84 -7.58 -11.44
CA TYR A 103 -6.73 -8.10 -10.08
C TYR A 103 -7.72 -7.43 -9.10
N GLU A 104 -8.63 -6.59 -9.58
CA GLU A 104 -9.63 -5.92 -8.75
C GLU A 104 -10.42 -6.94 -7.89
N PHE A 105 -10.59 -6.62 -6.60
CA PHE A 105 -11.41 -7.44 -5.71
C PHE A 105 -12.89 -7.27 -6.05
N LYS A 106 -13.62 -8.39 -6.00
CA LYS A 106 -15.08 -8.37 -6.14
C LYS A 106 -15.74 -7.89 -4.85
N GLY A 107 -16.86 -7.19 -5.00
CA GLY A 107 -17.69 -6.70 -3.90
C GLY A 107 -17.69 -5.19 -3.82
N ASP A 108 -18.53 -4.65 -2.94
CA ASP A 108 -18.65 -3.20 -2.78
C ASP A 108 -17.42 -2.62 -2.09
N HIS A 109 -17.01 -1.42 -2.48
CA HIS A 109 -16.04 -0.64 -1.72
C HIS A 109 -16.66 -0.25 -0.38
N VAL A 110 -15.91 -0.46 0.71
CA VAL A 110 -16.36 -0.17 2.07
C VAL A 110 -15.40 0.76 2.78
N PHE A 111 -15.95 1.65 3.61
CA PHE A 111 -15.15 2.36 4.58
C PHE A 111 -14.95 1.53 5.85
N VAL A 112 -13.81 1.70 6.51
CA VAL A 112 -13.55 1.12 7.83
C VAL A 112 -14.16 2.02 8.91
N PRO A 113 -15.20 1.56 9.64
CA PRO A 113 -15.82 2.37 10.68
C PRO A 113 -14.84 2.71 11.80
N GLY A 114 -14.79 3.98 12.22
CA GLY A 114 -13.81 4.46 13.19
C GLY A 114 -12.38 4.64 12.65
N GLY A 115 -12.18 4.51 11.33
CA GLY A 115 -10.94 4.87 10.65
C GLY A 115 -9.86 3.77 10.58
N ASN A 116 -9.01 3.85 9.55
CA ASN A 116 -7.96 2.86 9.27
C ASN A 116 -6.87 2.79 10.34
N GLY A 117 -6.65 3.86 11.12
CA GLY A 117 -5.61 3.90 12.16
C GLY A 117 -5.77 2.81 13.23
N ARG A 118 -7.00 2.33 13.45
CA ARG A 118 -7.30 1.23 14.38
C ARG A 118 -6.68 -0.10 13.93
N LEU A 119 -6.66 -0.35 12.62
CA LEU A 119 -6.01 -1.54 12.05
C LEU A 119 -4.50 -1.48 12.28
N ILE A 120 -3.89 -0.32 12.02
CA ILE A 120 -2.45 -0.12 12.22
C ILE A 120 -2.08 -0.27 13.71
N ALA A 121 -2.84 0.33 14.61
CA ALA A 121 -2.62 0.20 16.05
C ALA A 121 -2.74 -1.25 16.55
N ALA A 122 -3.65 -2.04 15.95
CA ALA A 122 -3.78 -3.46 16.27
C ALA A 122 -2.59 -4.29 15.77
N LEU A 123 -2.10 -4.02 14.54
CA LEU A 123 -0.95 -4.71 13.95
C LEU A 123 0.38 -4.35 14.63
N ALA A 124 0.51 -3.12 15.13
CA ALA A 124 1.71 -2.65 15.82
C ALA A 124 1.77 -3.09 17.30
N ARG A 125 0.75 -3.76 17.83
CA ARG A 125 0.76 -4.24 19.21
C ARG A 125 1.90 -5.22 19.40
N ASP A 126 2.67 -5.02 20.46
CA ASP A 126 3.81 -5.86 20.84
C ASP A 126 4.98 -5.85 19.82
N VAL A 127 4.95 -4.94 18.85
CA VAL A 127 6.09 -4.66 17.96
C VAL A 127 6.91 -3.52 18.57
N PRO A 128 8.22 -3.69 18.79
CA PRO A 128 9.08 -2.58 19.21
C PRO A 128 9.15 -1.51 18.10
N VAL A 129 8.56 -0.34 18.35
CA VAL A 129 8.57 0.80 17.42
C VAL A 129 9.36 1.95 18.02
N PHE A 130 10.43 2.36 17.32
CA PHE A 130 11.30 3.47 17.72
C PHE A 130 10.90 4.74 16.97
N TYR A 131 10.01 5.55 17.56
CA TYR A 131 9.61 6.84 17.00
C TYR A 131 10.75 7.87 17.05
N ASN A 132 10.73 8.87 16.17
CA ASN A 132 11.75 9.92 16.06
C ASN A 132 13.16 9.43 15.67
N HIS A 133 13.25 8.29 14.98
CA HIS A 133 14.48 7.70 14.45
C HIS A 133 14.49 7.76 12.91
N ALA A 134 14.52 8.98 12.36
CA ALA A 134 14.56 9.16 10.91
C ALA A 134 15.87 8.59 10.35
N VAL A 135 15.80 7.49 9.59
CA VAL A 135 16.97 6.86 8.97
C VAL A 135 17.58 7.80 7.93
N THR A 136 18.89 7.96 7.95
CA THR A 136 19.67 8.79 7.02
C THR A 136 20.65 7.99 6.19
N GLU A 137 21.14 6.87 6.71
CA GLU A 137 22.07 6.00 5.98
C GLU A 137 21.84 4.52 6.30
N VAL A 138 22.00 3.67 5.29
CA VAL A 138 22.03 2.21 5.40
C VAL A 138 23.31 1.71 4.77
N THR A 139 24.21 1.15 5.58
CA THR A 139 25.47 0.56 5.15
C THR A 139 25.35 -0.97 5.15
N TYR A 140 25.61 -1.60 4.01
CA TYR A 140 25.50 -3.04 3.80
C TYR A 140 26.64 -3.55 2.92
N GLU A 141 26.83 -4.87 2.86
CA GLU A 141 27.86 -5.51 2.06
C GLU A 141 27.25 -6.09 0.79
N MET A 142 27.88 -5.84 -0.36
CA MET A 142 27.56 -6.58 -1.58
C MET A 142 28.32 -7.91 -1.53
N ASP A 143 27.62 -9.02 -1.76
CA ASP A 143 28.28 -10.29 -2.01
C ASP A 143 29.29 -10.08 -3.14
N ARG A 144 30.58 -10.20 -2.82
CA ARG A 144 31.63 -10.06 -3.84
C ARG A 144 31.41 -11.19 -4.84
N GLU A 145 31.21 -10.82 -6.10
CA GLU A 145 31.32 -11.75 -7.23
C GLU A 145 32.57 -12.59 -7.03
N ARG A 146 32.39 -13.90 -6.85
CA ARG A 146 33.50 -14.85 -6.82
C ARG A 146 34.00 -14.92 -8.26
N ASP A 147 34.97 -14.06 -8.55
CA ASP A 147 35.65 -13.82 -9.83
C ASP A 147 35.51 -14.98 -10.85
N GLY A 148 34.67 -14.78 -11.86
CA GLY A 148 34.31 -15.83 -12.81
C GLY A 148 33.22 -15.50 -13.83
N GLY A 149 33.12 -14.25 -14.29
CA GLY A 149 32.47 -13.84 -15.55
C GLY A 149 31.25 -14.66 -16.02
N LYS A 150 30.11 -14.49 -15.35
CA LYS A 150 28.73 -14.56 -15.83
C LYS A 150 27.88 -14.20 -14.61
N GLY A 151 27.11 -13.12 -14.67
CA GLY A 151 26.27 -12.69 -13.55
C GLY A 151 25.32 -13.81 -13.15
N GLU A 152 25.63 -14.49 -12.04
CA GLU A 152 24.71 -15.44 -11.43
C GLU A 152 23.70 -14.63 -10.62
N VAL A 153 22.47 -14.64 -11.12
CA VAL A 153 21.26 -14.26 -10.41
C VAL A 153 21.25 -14.98 -9.06
N TYR A 154 20.87 -14.29 -7.99
CA TYR A 154 20.59 -14.89 -6.69
C TYR A 154 19.68 -16.12 -6.88
N ASP A 155 20.23 -17.33 -6.83
CA ASP A 155 19.49 -18.56 -7.06
C ASP A 155 18.68 -18.88 -5.80
N ARG A 156 17.44 -18.38 -5.81
CA ARG A 156 16.37 -18.65 -4.84
C ARG A 156 16.28 -20.13 -4.48
N GLN A 157 16.54 -21.03 -5.43
CA GLN A 157 16.37 -22.46 -5.27
C GLN A 157 17.62 -23.13 -4.67
N ALA A 158 18.82 -22.61 -4.93
CA ALA A 158 20.07 -23.12 -4.34
C ALA A 158 20.15 -22.85 -2.83
N VAL A 159 19.67 -21.69 -2.38
CA VAL A 159 19.59 -21.35 -0.93
C VAL A 159 18.58 -22.26 -0.22
N ILE A 160 17.42 -22.51 -0.82
CA ILE A 160 16.39 -23.42 -0.29
C ILE A 160 16.90 -24.88 -0.25
N ARG A 161 17.72 -25.31 -1.22
CA ARG A 161 18.32 -26.65 -1.25
C ARG A 161 19.56 -26.82 -0.36
N GLY A 162 20.10 -25.74 0.21
CA GLY A 162 21.33 -25.78 1.03
C GLY A 162 22.60 -26.04 0.20
N GLU A 163 22.58 -25.73 -1.09
CA GLU A 163 23.67 -26.03 -2.05
C GLU A 163 24.74 -24.93 -2.13
N ALA A 164 24.72 -23.95 -1.22
CA ALA A 164 25.73 -22.91 -1.15
C ALA A 164 27.08 -23.49 -0.66
N GLY A 165 27.82 -24.09 -1.60
CA GLY A 165 29.28 -24.28 -1.55
C GLY A 165 29.81 -25.45 -0.72
N ASP A 166 29.79 -26.67 -1.26
CA ASP A 166 30.80 -27.69 -0.95
C ASP A 166 31.29 -28.36 -2.25
N GLU A 167 32.08 -27.63 -3.05
CA GLU A 167 32.95 -28.29 -4.04
C GLU A 167 34.30 -28.60 -3.40
N ARG A 168 34.39 -29.81 -2.84
CA ARG A 168 35.65 -30.45 -2.49
C ARG A 168 36.58 -30.48 -3.71
N ARG A 169 37.62 -29.66 -3.69
CA ARG A 169 38.86 -29.94 -4.44
C ARG A 169 39.86 -30.61 -3.53
N GLU A 170 39.95 -31.93 -3.65
CA GLU A 170 41.13 -32.66 -3.20
C GLU A 170 42.35 -32.25 -4.03
N GLY A 171 43.45 -31.89 -3.35
CA GLY A 171 44.79 -31.99 -3.91
C GLY A 171 45.68 -30.75 -3.76
N GLY A 172 46.57 -30.77 -2.76
CA GLY A 172 47.79 -29.95 -2.76
C GLY A 172 48.23 -29.46 -1.38
N GLY A 173 48.96 -30.30 -0.64
CA GLY A 173 49.50 -29.96 0.67
C GLY A 173 50.55 -28.84 0.65
N GLY A 174 50.51 -28.01 1.69
CA GLY A 174 51.52 -27.01 2.00
C GLY A 174 51.14 -26.25 3.26
N GLY A 175 51.73 -26.62 4.40
CA GLY A 175 51.43 -26.01 5.69
C GLY A 175 51.83 -24.54 5.78
N ALA A 176 50.91 -23.71 6.26
CA ALA A 176 51.21 -22.44 6.91
C ALA A 176 50.13 -22.18 7.96
N SER A 177 50.57 -21.92 9.19
CA SER A 177 49.77 -21.44 10.31
C SER A 177 49.18 -20.06 9.97
N GLY A 178 47.98 -20.04 9.39
CA GLY A 178 47.17 -18.85 9.20
C GLY A 178 46.23 -18.67 10.39
N SER A 179 46.27 -17.49 11.00
CA SER A 179 45.25 -16.97 11.92
C SER A 179 43.85 -17.30 11.40
N LYS A 180 42.94 -17.74 12.28
CA LYS A 180 41.50 -17.78 12.01
C LYS A 180 41.09 -16.37 11.58
N GLU A 181 40.99 -16.13 10.28
CA GLU A 181 40.29 -14.97 9.76
C GLU A 181 38.86 -15.09 10.27
N ASN A 182 38.44 -14.12 11.08
CA ASN A 182 37.03 -13.95 11.43
C ASN A 182 36.29 -13.87 10.10
N GLU A 183 35.40 -14.83 9.84
CA GLU A 183 34.32 -14.68 8.86
C GLU A 183 33.72 -13.27 9.03
N PRO A 184 33.76 -12.41 8.00
CA PRO A 184 33.24 -11.06 8.12
C PRO A 184 31.78 -11.14 8.56
N SER A 185 31.46 -10.44 9.65
CA SER A 185 30.08 -10.29 10.09
C SER A 185 29.33 -9.52 9.00
N ARG A 186 28.54 -10.24 8.20
CA ARG A 186 27.59 -9.69 7.21
C ARG A 186 26.47 -8.92 7.92
N GLN A 187 26.81 -7.86 8.62
CA GLN A 187 25.87 -7.02 9.33
C GLN A 187 25.57 -5.76 8.52
N VAL A 188 24.32 -5.32 8.58
CA VAL A 188 23.84 -4.06 8.06
C VAL A 188 23.81 -3.05 9.19
N GLU A 189 24.34 -1.85 8.96
CA GLU A 189 24.26 -0.73 9.87
C GLU A 189 23.25 0.30 9.37
N VAL A 190 22.38 0.78 10.26
CA VAL A 190 21.37 1.79 9.98
C VAL A 190 21.64 2.99 10.88
N LEU A 191 21.95 4.14 10.28
CA LEU A 191 22.20 5.40 10.99
C LEU A 191 20.95 6.28 10.94
N CYS A 192 20.61 6.86 12.08
CA CYS A 192 19.48 7.78 12.23
C CYS A 192 19.94 9.23 12.43
N ALA A 193 19.08 10.19 12.06
CA ALA A 193 19.33 11.63 12.17
C ALA A 193 19.57 12.12 13.61
N ASN A 194 19.08 11.38 14.61
CA ASN A 194 19.31 11.65 16.02
C ASN A 194 20.71 11.21 16.51
N GLY A 195 21.51 10.57 15.65
CA GLY A 195 22.85 10.06 15.95
C GLY A 195 22.87 8.64 16.48
N GLU A 196 21.72 7.99 16.68
CA GLU A 196 21.64 6.57 17.04
C GLU A 196 21.89 5.68 15.82
N SER A 197 22.42 4.47 16.07
CA SER A 197 22.59 3.45 15.03
C SER A 197 22.09 2.08 15.48
N PHE A 198 21.63 1.30 14.50
CA PHE A 198 21.17 -0.07 14.67
C PHE A 198 22.01 -0.99 13.81
N VAL A 199 22.30 -2.18 14.34
CA VAL A 199 23.02 -3.22 13.61
C VAL A 199 22.13 -4.45 13.53
N ALA A 200 21.99 -5.02 12.34
CA ALA A 200 21.12 -6.17 12.08
C ALA A 200 21.71 -7.10 11.02
N ASP A 201 21.21 -8.34 10.94
CA ASP A 201 21.60 -9.27 9.87
C ASP A 201 20.92 -8.92 8.52
N ALA A 202 19.74 -8.30 8.58
CA ALA A 202 18.99 -7.83 7.41
C ALA A 202 18.16 -6.58 7.74
N VAL A 203 17.86 -5.78 6.73
CA VAL A 203 17.02 -4.57 6.80
C VAL A 203 15.88 -4.69 5.79
N LEU A 204 14.65 -4.48 6.26
CA LEU A 204 13.46 -4.32 5.43
C LEU A 204 13.14 -2.84 5.25
N VAL A 205 13.31 -2.33 4.03
CA VAL A 205 13.02 -0.95 3.66
C VAL A 205 11.56 -0.85 3.24
N THR A 206 10.79 -0.06 3.98
CA THR A 206 9.36 0.22 3.69
C THR A 206 9.06 1.71 3.56
N VAL A 207 10.08 2.54 3.34
CA VAL A 207 9.87 3.98 3.16
C VAL A 207 9.09 4.24 1.87
N PRO A 208 8.23 5.27 1.83
CA PRO A 208 7.47 5.58 0.62
C PRO A 208 8.38 5.86 -0.59
N LEU A 209 7.86 5.58 -1.79
CA LEU A 209 8.59 5.81 -3.04
C LEU A 209 9.03 7.29 -3.18
N GLY A 210 8.24 8.25 -2.68
CA GLY A 210 8.64 9.66 -2.65
C GLY A 210 9.91 9.93 -1.83
N VAL A 211 10.10 9.23 -0.71
CA VAL A 211 11.32 9.32 0.12
C VAL A 211 12.52 8.75 -0.64
N LEU A 212 12.34 7.61 -1.33
CA LEU A 212 13.38 7.03 -2.19
C LEU A 212 13.76 7.96 -3.34
N LYS A 213 12.78 8.57 -4.02
CA LYS A 213 12.99 9.54 -5.11
C LYS A 213 13.74 10.80 -4.64
N ARG A 214 13.50 11.25 -3.41
CA ARG A 214 14.20 12.40 -2.82
C ARG A 214 15.64 12.08 -2.39
N GLY A 215 16.00 10.80 -2.29
CA GLY A 215 17.32 10.40 -1.84
C GLY A 215 17.59 10.76 -0.38
N CYS A 216 16.56 10.75 0.48
CA CYS A 216 16.69 11.09 1.89
C CYS A 216 17.52 10.08 2.69
N ILE A 217 17.68 8.86 2.16
CA ILE A 217 18.48 7.79 2.74
C ILE A 217 19.66 7.50 1.80
N ALA A 218 20.87 7.63 2.33
CA ALA A 218 22.07 7.18 1.65
C ALA A 218 22.18 5.65 1.76
N PHE A 219 22.39 4.97 0.64
CA PHE A 219 22.69 3.53 0.61
C PHE A 219 24.17 3.36 0.29
N ASN A 220 24.90 2.63 1.13
CA ASN A 220 26.34 2.40 0.98
C ASN A 220 26.65 0.89 1.01
N PRO A 221 27.04 0.29 -0.14
CA PRO A 221 27.21 0.91 -1.45
C PRO A 221 25.87 1.38 -2.06
N PRO A 222 25.88 2.20 -3.13
CA PRO A 222 24.66 2.67 -3.78
C PRO A 222 23.79 1.51 -4.31
N LEU A 223 22.47 1.72 -4.32
CA LEU A 223 21.52 0.76 -4.89
C LEU A 223 21.86 0.41 -6.36
N PRO A 224 21.59 -0.84 -6.81
CA PRO A 224 21.78 -1.25 -8.18
C PRO A 224 21.11 -0.31 -9.18
N SER A 225 21.71 -0.15 -10.37
CA SER A 225 21.23 0.79 -11.40
C SER A 225 19.79 0.53 -11.82
N ALA A 226 19.40 -0.74 -11.99
CA ALA A 226 18.03 -1.13 -12.32
C ALA A 226 17.03 -0.62 -11.27
N LYS A 227 17.31 -0.84 -9.98
CA LYS A 227 16.46 -0.36 -8.88
C LYS A 227 16.37 1.16 -8.84
N ARG A 228 17.48 1.87 -9.01
CA ARG A 228 17.48 3.36 -9.10
C ARG A 228 16.68 3.86 -10.29
N GLN A 229 16.72 3.16 -11.42
CA GLN A 229 15.94 3.51 -12.61
C GLN A 229 14.44 3.30 -12.35
N SER A 230 14.03 2.19 -11.74
CA SER A 230 12.62 1.96 -11.39
C SER A 230 12.10 2.97 -10.37
N ILE A 231 12.91 3.35 -9.38
CA ILE A 231 12.60 4.46 -8.46
C ILE A 231 12.38 5.75 -9.24
N ALA A 232 13.19 6.03 -10.28
CA ALA A 232 13.04 7.23 -11.10
C ALA A 232 11.79 7.18 -12.01
N ASN A 233 11.54 6.04 -12.66
CA ASN A 233 10.48 5.82 -13.63
C ASN A 233 9.08 5.87 -13.00
N LEU A 234 8.85 5.13 -11.92
CA LEU A 234 7.52 5.02 -11.30
C LEU A 234 6.95 6.41 -10.96
N GLY A 235 5.66 6.63 -11.21
CA GLY A 235 4.98 7.84 -10.80
C GLY A 235 4.83 7.88 -9.28
N PHE A 236 4.87 9.06 -8.68
CA PHE A 236 4.54 9.26 -7.27
C PHE A 236 3.95 10.65 -7.11
N GLY A 237 2.63 10.74 -7.28
CA GLY A 237 1.94 12.02 -7.34
C GLY A 237 1.31 12.41 -6.01
N VAL A 238 0.35 13.33 -6.06
CA VAL A 238 -0.25 13.95 -4.87
C VAL A 238 -1.77 14.00 -5.01
N LEU A 239 -2.45 13.61 -3.93
CA LEU A 239 -3.88 13.75 -3.71
C LEU A 239 -4.09 14.32 -2.30
N ASN A 240 -4.72 15.48 -2.20
CA ASN A 240 -4.93 16.17 -0.92
C ASN A 240 -6.39 16.15 -0.48
N LYS A 241 -6.59 16.42 0.82
CA LYS A 241 -7.90 16.35 1.48
C LYS A 241 -8.12 17.56 2.36
N VAL A 242 -9.34 18.08 2.37
CA VAL A 242 -9.84 19.03 3.38
C VAL A 242 -10.92 18.34 4.20
N VAL A 243 -10.63 18.06 5.46
CA VAL A 243 -11.56 17.46 6.40
C VAL A 243 -12.32 18.58 7.11
N LEU A 244 -13.65 18.49 7.15
CA LEU A 244 -14.54 19.48 7.74
C LEU A 244 -15.50 18.78 8.70
N LEU A 245 -15.39 19.09 9.99
CA LEU A 245 -16.33 18.64 11.02
C LEU A 245 -17.37 19.74 11.25
N PHE A 246 -18.65 19.41 11.08
CA PHE A 246 -19.77 20.34 11.24
C PHE A 246 -20.54 20.12 12.54
N PRO A 247 -21.32 21.12 13.01
CA PRO A 247 -22.14 20.95 14.20
C PRO A 247 -23.31 19.97 13.98
N HIS A 248 -23.78 19.81 12.75
CA HIS A 248 -24.82 18.86 12.37
C HIS A 248 -24.73 18.57 10.87
N VAL A 249 -25.35 17.46 10.45
CA VAL A 249 -25.48 17.11 9.04
C VAL A 249 -26.50 18.05 8.38
N PHE A 250 -26.10 18.68 7.27
CA PHE A 250 -26.97 19.52 6.44
C PHE A 250 -27.08 19.02 4.99
N TRP A 251 -26.45 17.88 4.69
CA TRP A 251 -26.43 17.22 3.38
C TRP A 251 -27.25 15.92 3.39
N ASP A 252 -27.47 15.34 2.22
CA ASP A 252 -28.11 14.03 2.08
C ASP A 252 -27.17 12.90 2.55
N THR A 253 -27.65 12.06 3.46
CA THR A 253 -26.91 10.90 3.97
C THR A 253 -27.20 9.60 3.23
N GLY A 254 -28.09 9.60 2.24
CA GLY A 254 -28.36 8.45 1.38
C GLY A 254 -27.24 8.13 0.39
N HIS A 255 -26.30 9.07 0.20
CA HIS A 255 -25.14 8.93 -0.68
C HIS A 255 -23.84 9.09 0.10
N ASP A 256 -22.86 8.23 -0.22
CA ASP A 256 -21.53 8.28 0.37
C ASP A 256 -20.67 9.40 -0.23
N THR A 257 -21.01 9.86 -1.44
CA THR A 257 -20.25 10.89 -2.15
C THR A 257 -21.16 11.81 -2.96
N PHE A 258 -20.69 13.02 -3.23
CA PHE A 258 -21.28 13.89 -4.25
C PHE A 258 -20.19 14.70 -4.96
N GLY A 259 -20.37 14.90 -6.27
CA GLY A 259 -19.44 15.63 -7.13
C GLY A 259 -19.77 17.11 -7.25
N TYR A 260 -18.74 17.91 -7.54
CA TYR A 260 -18.82 19.31 -7.91
C TYR A 260 -18.10 19.53 -9.25
N VAL A 261 -18.82 20.04 -10.23
CA VAL A 261 -18.29 20.34 -11.56
C VAL A 261 -17.77 21.78 -11.58
N ASN A 262 -16.46 21.95 -11.71
CA ASN A 262 -15.85 23.27 -11.80
C ASN A 262 -16.01 23.86 -13.21
N THR A 263 -17.10 24.59 -13.42
CA THR A 263 -17.43 25.25 -14.70
C THR A 263 -16.65 26.55 -14.97
N ARG A 264 -15.85 27.01 -13.99
CA ARG A 264 -15.13 28.29 -14.07
C ARG A 264 -13.72 28.13 -14.61
N ASP A 265 -13.09 26.99 -14.32
CA ASP A 265 -11.69 26.76 -14.66
C ASP A 265 -11.38 25.28 -14.82
N ALA A 266 -11.36 24.81 -16.07
CA ALA A 266 -11.07 23.43 -16.43
C ALA A 266 -9.63 22.99 -16.08
N SER A 267 -8.68 23.94 -15.94
CA SER A 267 -7.32 23.61 -15.49
C SER A 267 -7.28 23.23 -14.02
N ARG A 268 -8.24 23.72 -13.23
CA ARG A 268 -8.43 23.39 -11.81
C ARG A 268 -9.63 22.47 -11.58
N ARG A 269 -9.88 21.57 -12.52
CA ARG A 269 -10.96 20.58 -12.49
C ARG A 269 -10.94 19.69 -11.25
N GLY A 270 -9.77 19.38 -10.70
CA GLY A 270 -9.61 18.55 -9.51
C GLY A 270 -9.75 19.30 -8.18
N ARG A 271 -9.98 20.62 -8.18
CA ARG A 271 -10.09 21.41 -6.94
C ARG A 271 -11.46 21.23 -6.29
N TYR A 272 -11.51 20.55 -5.15
CA TYR A 272 -12.74 20.26 -4.37
C TYR A 272 -13.84 19.61 -5.22
N PHE A 273 -13.45 18.79 -6.20
CA PHE A 273 -14.34 18.25 -7.22
C PHE A 273 -15.27 17.14 -6.69
N MET A 274 -14.98 16.61 -5.51
CA MET A 274 -15.71 15.50 -4.89
C MET A 274 -15.68 15.66 -3.36
N PHE A 275 -16.82 15.40 -2.73
CA PHE A 275 -16.96 15.36 -1.28
C PHE A 275 -17.39 13.97 -0.83
N TYR A 276 -16.70 13.42 0.17
CA TYR A 276 -17.08 12.17 0.81
C TYR A 276 -17.84 12.44 2.11
N ASN A 277 -18.94 11.75 2.30
CA ASN A 277 -19.78 11.75 3.48
C ASN A 277 -19.29 10.72 4.49
N TYR A 278 -18.73 11.20 5.60
CA TYR A 278 -18.24 10.36 6.69
C TYR A 278 -19.21 10.30 7.88
N ALA A 279 -20.44 10.83 7.75
CA ALA A 279 -21.39 10.89 8.86
C ALA A 279 -21.80 9.51 9.40
N GLY A 280 -21.84 8.51 8.52
CA GLY A 280 -22.15 7.13 8.89
C GLY A 280 -21.05 6.40 9.66
N ILE A 281 -19.79 6.84 9.51
CA ILE A 281 -18.61 6.03 9.87
C ILE A 281 -17.60 6.72 10.79
N SER A 282 -17.67 8.05 10.94
CA SER A 282 -16.74 8.82 11.79
C SER A 282 -17.30 9.13 13.17
N GLY A 283 -18.62 8.95 13.36
CA GLY A 283 -19.29 9.28 14.62
C GLY A 283 -19.77 10.74 14.71
N GLY A 284 -19.31 11.62 13.81
CA GLY A 284 -19.73 13.02 13.72
C GLY A 284 -20.16 13.45 12.31
N ALA A 285 -20.64 14.68 12.16
CA ALA A 285 -21.02 15.23 10.86
C ALA A 285 -19.77 15.68 10.08
N VAL A 286 -19.11 14.74 9.40
CA VAL A 286 -17.86 14.99 8.67
C VAL A 286 -18.05 14.92 7.16
N LEU A 287 -17.55 15.94 6.46
CA LEU A 287 -17.29 15.89 5.02
C LEU A 287 -15.80 15.96 4.75
N VAL A 288 -15.34 15.26 3.71
CA VAL A 288 -13.96 15.35 3.22
C VAL A 288 -13.98 15.78 1.77
N ALA A 289 -13.44 16.97 1.47
CA ALA A 289 -13.27 17.46 0.10
C ALA A 289 -11.95 16.94 -0.49
N LEU A 290 -12.00 16.44 -1.72
CA LEU A 290 -10.81 15.94 -2.44
C LEU A 290 -10.19 17.01 -3.33
N VAL A 291 -8.86 17.02 -3.40
CA VAL A 291 -8.08 17.90 -4.27
C VAL A 291 -7.09 17.07 -5.09
N ALA A 292 -7.33 16.95 -6.40
CA ALA A 292 -6.61 16.05 -7.30
C ALA A 292 -5.99 16.76 -8.51
N GLY A 293 -5.13 16.05 -9.25
CA GLY A 293 -4.46 16.57 -10.45
C GLY A 293 -3.57 17.78 -10.13
N ASP A 294 -3.44 18.70 -11.07
CA ASP A 294 -2.60 19.90 -10.90
C ASP A 294 -3.06 20.78 -9.74
N ALA A 295 -4.35 20.78 -9.42
CA ALA A 295 -4.88 21.51 -8.26
C ALA A 295 -4.33 20.98 -6.92
N ALA A 296 -3.95 19.70 -6.84
CA ALA A 296 -3.34 19.13 -5.63
C ALA A 296 -1.95 19.72 -5.39
N LEU A 297 -1.17 19.91 -6.46
CA LEU A 297 0.17 20.52 -6.42
C LEU A 297 0.10 21.99 -6.01
N GLU A 298 -0.86 22.76 -6.53
CA GLU A 298 -1.09 24.14 -6.09
C GLU A 298 -1.45 24.20 -4.60
N PHE A 299 -2.31 23.29 -4.15
CA PHE A 299 -2.81 23.23 -2.78
C PHE A 299 -1.72 22.98 -1.72
N GLU A 300 -0.62 22.32 -2.08
CA GLU A 300 0.55 22.13 -1.21
C GLU A 300 1.12 23.46 -0.68
N THR A 301 0.93 24.56 -1.41
CA THR A 301 1.40 25.90 -1.02
C THR A 301 0.33 26.78 -0.36
N ALA A 302 -0.94 26.37 -0.42
CA ALA A 302 -2.06 27.12 0.14
C ALA A 302 -2.11 26.96 1.66
N GLY A 303 -2.50 28.00 2.40
CA GLY A 303 -2.71 27.92 3.85
C GLY A 303 -4.03 27.22 4.22
N ASP A 304 -4.13 26.67 5.43
CA ASP A 304 -5.33 25.93 5.88
C ASP A 304 -6.61 26.76 5.78
N ALA A 305 -6.56 28.03 6.18
CA ALA A 305 -7.70 28.93 6.08
C ALA A 305 -8.19 29.13 4.64
N GLU A 306 -7.27 29.18 3.67
CA GLU A 306 -7.62 29.25 2.25
C GLU A 306 -8.24 27.93 1.77
N GLY A 307 -7.67 26.80 2.16
CA GLY A 307 -8.18 25.48 1.81
C GLY A 307 -9.61 25.24 2.33
N VAL A 308 -9.85 25.58 3.59
CA VAL A 308 -11.17 25.52 4.22
C VAL A 308 -12.14 26.49 3.55
N ALA A 309 -11.74 27.74 3.33
CA ALA A 309 -12.60 28.73 2.67
C ALA A 309 -13.00 28.30 1.26
N GLY A 310 -12.07 27.70 0.50
CA GLY A 310 -12.33 27.16 -0.83
C GLY A 310 -13.35 26.03 -0.83
N ALA A 311 -13.17 25.04 0.05
CA ALA A 311 -14.13 23.93 0.18
C ALA A 311 -15.51 24.42 0.67
N MET A 312 -15.55 25.36 1.62
CA MET A 312 -16.79 25.96 2.12
C MET A 312 -17.52 26.80 1.07
N ALA A 313 -16.79 27.48 0.18
CA ALA A 313 -17.38 28.20 -0.93
C ALA A 313 -18.14 27.26 -1.88
N VAL A 314 -17.54 26.10 -2.20
CA VAL A 314 -18.18 25.06 -3.02
C VAL A 314 -19.43 24.50 -2.34
N LEU A 315 -19.36 24.17 -1.05
CA LEU A 315 -20.53 23.70 -0.31
C LEU A 315 -21.66 24.72 -0.30
N ARG A 316 -21.35 26.01 -0.08
CA ARG A 316 -22.36 27.08 -0.12
C ARG A 316 -22.96 27.26 -1.51
N GLU A 317 -22.16 27.11 -2.57
CA GLU A 317 -22.62 27.16 -3.97
C GLU A 317 -23.59 26.01 -4.29
N ILE A 318 -23.34 24.82 -3.74
CA ILE A 318 -24.23 23.65 -3.92
C ILE A 318 -25.53 23.82 -3.13
N PHE A 319 -25.44 24.13 -1.84
CA PHE A 319 -26.56 23.97 -0.90
C PHE A 319 -27.39 25.24 -0.68
N THR A 320 -26.82 26.44 -0.80
CA THR A 320 -27.58 27.69 -0.59
C THR A 320 -28.74 27.86 -1.60
N PRO A 321 -28.57 27.57 -2.91
CA PRO A 321 -29.67 27.64 -3.88
C PRO A 321 -30.83 26.68 -3.57
N GLN A 322 -30.56 25.61 -2.80
CA GLN A 322 -31.56 24.64 -2.34
C GLN A 322 -32.28 25.10 -1.06
N GLY A 323 -31.98 26.30 -0.55
CA GLY A 323 -32.54 26.83 0.70
C GLY A 323 -31.89 26.29 1.97
N VAL A 324 -30.75 25.59 1.86
CA VAL A 324 -30.02 25.01 2.99
C VAL A 324 -28.98 26.01 3.49
N ALA A 325 -29.06 26.38 4.77
CA ALA A 325 -28.04 27.21 5.42
C ALA A 325 -26.85 26.35 5.82
N VAL A 326 -25.69 26.57 5.17
CA VAL A 326 -24.45 25.83 5.45
C VAL A 326 -23.73 26.44 6.67
N PRO A 327 -23.65 25.75 7.82
CA PRO A 327 -22.94 26.24 9.00
C PRO A 327 -21.43 26.26 8.77
N ASP A 328 -20.71 27.09 9.52
CA ASP A 328 -19.24 26.98 9.57
C ASP A 328 -18.82 25.66 10.26
N PRO A 329 -17.68 25.07 9.86
CA PRO A 329 -17.15 23.88 10.53
C PRO A 329 -16.74 24.21 11.96
N VAL A 330 -16.95 23.26 12.87
CA VAL A 330 -16.49 23.29 14.27
C VAL A 330 -14.98 23.08 14.34
N ASP A 331 -14.45 22.24 13.45
CA ASP A 331 -13.03 21.92 13.36
C ASP A 331 -12.69 21.46 11.93
N SER A 332 -11.43 21.56 11.53
CA SER A 332 -10.99 21.23 10.19
C SER A 332 -9.51 20.84 10.13
N ALA A 333 -9.15 20.12 9.07
CA ALA A 333 -7.75 19.81 8.76
C ALA A 333 -7.51 19.81 7.25
N CYS A 334 -6.38 20.38 6.82
CA CYS A 334 -5.91 20.29 5.44
C CYS A 334 -4.71 19.34 5.40
N VAL A 335 -4.85 18.24 4.65
CA VAL A 335 -3.80 17.24 4.47
C VAL A 335 -2.98 17.60 3.23
N ARG A 336 -1.65 17.52 3.37
CA ARG A 336 -0.64 17.90 2.37
C ARG A 336 0.42 16.82 2.26
N TRP A 337 0.14 15.80 1.46
CA TRP A 337 1.02 14.63 1.35
C TRP A 337 2.33 14.92 0.61
N GLY A 338 2.31 15.86 -0.35
CA GLY A 338 3.50 16.24 -1.10
C GLY A 338 4.55 16.95 -0.24
N SER A 339 4.11 17.70 0.77
CA SER A 339 4.96 18.44 1.71
C SER A 339 5.38 17.62 2.94
N ASP A 340 4.76 16.47 3.19
CA ASP A 340 5.14 15.59 4.30
C ASP A 340 6.54 15.00 4.05
N PRO A 341 7.54 15.28 4.92
CA PRO A 341 8.91 14.81 4.72
C PRO A 341 9.08 13.29 4.86
N PHE A 342 8.06 12.58 5.33
CA PHE A 342 8.07 11.12 5.46
C PHE A 342 7.27 10.42 4.36
N ALA A 343 6.66 11.17 3.44
CA ALA A 343 5.93 10.64 2.30
C ALA A 343 6.41 11.22 0.96
N PHE A 344 6.47 12.55 0.84
CA PHE A 344 6.73 13.30 -0.39
C PHE A 344 5.77 12.96 -1.56
N GLY A 345 4.51 12.66 -1.22
CA GLY A 345 3.48 12.26 -2.18
C GLY A 345 2.47 11.33 -1.53
N SER A 346 1.48 10.91 -2.32
CA SER A 346 0.37 10.09 -1.84
C SER A 346 0.61 8.61 -2.10
N TYR A 347 0.66 8.20 -3.36
CA TYR A 347 0.88 6.81 -3.76
C TYR A 347 1.41 6.72 -5.19
N SER A 348 1.97 5.55 -5.54
CA SER A 348 2.57 5.32 -6.84
C SER A 348 1.56 5.19 -7.98
N SER A 349 2.03 5.46 -9.20
CA SER A 349 1.29 5.20 -10.43
C SER A 349 2.24 4.72 -11.53
N VAL A 350 1.71 4.11 -12.58
CA VAL A 350 2.51 3.78 -13.75
C VAL A 350 2.64 5.03 -14.63
N SER A 351 3.79 5.70 -14.53
CA SER A 351 4.06 6.90 -15.33
C SER A 351 4.34 6.56 -16.80
N VAL A 352 4.37 7.56 -17.67
CA VAL A 352 4.77 7.42 -19.08
C VAL A 352 6.15 6.78 -19.29
N ASP A 353 7.02 6.83 -18.30
CA ASP A 353 8.38 6.27 -18.34
C ASP A 353 8.47 4.89 -17.66
N ALA A 354 7.36 4.37 -17.13
CA ALA A 354 7.33 3.15 -16.32
C ALA A 354 6.47 2.04 -16.95
N THR A 355 6.67 0.82 -16.48
CA THR A 355 5.76 -0.31 -16.68
C THR A 355 5.46 -1.02 -15.36
N GLY A 356 4.55 -1.99 -15.37
CA GLY A 356 4.31 -2.84 -14.20
C GLY A 356 5.57 -3.57 -13.70
N GLU A 357 6.57 -3.83 -14.57
CA GLU A 357 7.82 -4.48 -14.19
C GLU A 357 8.68 -3.62 -13.26
N ASP A 358 8.52 -2.29 -13.26
CA ASP A 358 9.26 -1.43 -12.33
C ASP A 358 8.87 -1.68 -10.88
N TYR A 359 7.63 -2.12 -10.60
CA TYR A 359 7.22 -2.56 -9.26
C TYR A 359 7.96 -3.84 -8.84
N ASP A 360 8.13 -4.78 -9.77
CA ASP A 360 8.83 -6.05 -9.53
C ASP A 360 10.32 -5.77 -9.26
N VAL A 361 10.96 -4.94 -10.09
CA VAL A 361 12.37 -4.52 -9.89
C VAL A 361 12.57 -3.77 -8.57
N LEU A 362 11.61 -2.95 -8.15
CA LEU A 362 11.68 -2.28 -6.85
C LEU A 362 11.53 -3.27 -5.68
N ALA A 363 10.75 -4.34 -5.84
CA ALA A 363 10.56 -5.42 -4.85
C ALA A 363 11.76 -6.37 -4.70
N GLU A 364 12.66 -6.43 -5.69
CA GLU A 364 13.83 -7.31 -5.63
C GLU A 364 14.76 -6.97 -4.44
N PRO A 365 15.28 -7.96 -3.70
CA PRO A 365 16.23 -7.69 -2.64
C PRO A 365 17.60 -7.31 -3.23
N VAL A 366 18.46 -6.68 -2.43
CA VAL A 366 19.87 -6.47 -2.77
C VAL A 366 20.70 -7.36 -1.86
N GLY A 367 21.19 -8.46 -2.44
CA GLY A 367 21.83 -9.54 -1.68
C GLY A 367 20.89 -10.16 -0.66
N ALA A 368 21.45 -10.76 0.39
CA ALA A 368 20.70 -11.34 1.50
C ALA A 368 20.34 -10.32 2.61
N GLN A 369 20.75 -9.06 2.45
CA GLN A 369 20.78 -8.07 3.53
C GLN A 369 19.73 -6.98 3.40
N LEU A 370 19.37 -6.57 2.17
CA LEU A 370 18.49 -5.42 1.96
C LEU A 370 17.22 -5.85 1.22
N HIS A 371 16.09 -5.68 1.86
CA HIS A 371 14.77 -6.10 1.38
C HIS A 371 13.86 -4.89 1.18
N PHE A 372 12.85 -5.01 0.31
CA PHE A 372 11.93 -3.91 -0.02
C PHE A 372 10.47 -4.37 0.03
N ALA A 373 9.69 -3.70 0.86
CA ALA A 373 8.23 -3.85 0.93
C ALA A 373 7.57 -2.47 0.90
N GLY A 374 6.24 -2.45 0.93
CA GLY A 374 5.42 -1.26 0.77
C GLY A 374 4.58 -1.30 -0.50
N GLU A 375 3.71 -0.30 -0.65
CA GLU A 375 2.72 -0.22 -1.73
C GLU A 375 3.37 -0.24 -3.12
N ALA A 376 4.49 0.47 -3.28
CA ALA A 376 5.23 0.56 -4.54
C ALA A 376 6.12 -0.66 -4.83
N THR A 377 5.86 -1.80 -4.18
CA THR A 377 6.61 -3.05 -4.40
C THR A 377 5.68 -4.22 -4.75
N TRP A 378 4.41 -3.95 -5.08
CA TRP A 378 3.44 -4.99 -5.38
C TRP A 378 2.67 -4.68 -6.67
N ARG A 379 3.12 -5.27 -7.79
CA ARG A 379 2.60 -4.99 -9.13
C ARG A 379 1.09 -5.19 -9.29
N MET A 380 0.51 -6.22 -8.68
CA MET A 380 -0.91 -6.56 -8.88
C MET A 380 -1.87 -5.66 -8.08
N HIS A 381 -1.37 -4.93 -7.08
CA HIS A 381 -2.15 -4.14 -6.13
C HIS A 381 -1.33 -2.92 -5.63
N PRO A 382 -0.73 -2.11 -6.52
CA PRO A 382 0.03 -0.93 -6.12
C PRO A 382 -0.90 0.11 -5.47
N ALA A 383 -0.36 1.15 -4.85
CA ALA A 383 -1.13 2.29 -4.31
C ALA A 383 -2.18 1.96 -3.24
N THR A 384 -2.18 0.72 -2.72
CA THR A 384 -3.21 0.26 -1.77
C THR A 384 -2.63 -0.19 -0.44
N MET A 385 -3.44 -0.09 0.63
CA MET A 385 -3.08 -0.62 1.94
C MET A 385 -2.92 -2.15 1.92
N HIS A 386 -3.76 -2.86 1.14
CA HIS A 386 -3.67 -4.32 1.07
C HIS A 386 -2.44 -4.77 0.27
N GLY A 387 -2.04 -4.06 -0.79
CA GLY A 387 -0.77 -4.29 -1.48
C GLY A 387 0.44 -4.09 -0.56
N ALA A 388 0.44 -3.03 0.26
CA ALA A 388 1.47 -2.82 1.27
C ALA A 388 1.51 -3.93 2.34
N PHE A 389 0.34 -4.41 2.77
CA PHE A 389 0.26 -5.53 3.71
C PHE A 389 0.80 -6.83 3.10
N LEU A 390 0.39 -7.15 1.86
CA LEU A 390 0.82 -8.35 1.15
C LEU A 390 2.33 -8.33 0.85
N SER A 391 2.90 -7.19 0.47
CA SER A 391 4.35 -7.08 0.29
C SER A 391 5.14 -7.24 1.59
N GLY A 392 4.58 -6.79 2.72
CA GLY A 392 5.13 -7.07 4.04
C GLY A 392 5.17 -8.57 4.36
N LEU A 393 4.09 -9.31 4.10
CA LEU A 393 4.04 -10.76 4.28
C LEU A 393 5.06 -11.48 3.38
N ARG A 394 5.18 -11.05 2.12
CA ARG A 394 6.15 -11.58 1.16
C ARG A 394 7.58 -11.44 1.68
N GLU A 395 7.98 -10.25 2.11
CA GLU A 395 9.35 -10.04 2.59
C GLU A 395 9.60 -10.71 3.95
N ALA A 396 8.60 -10.79 4.84
CA ALA A 396 8.73 -11.53 6.09
C ALA A 396 9.05 -13.01 5.84
N ALA A 397 8.34 -13.65 4.90
CA ALA A 397 8.62 -15.03 4.50
C ALA A 397 10.02 -15.17 3.88
N ARG A 398 10.38 -14.27 2.95
CA ARG A 398 11.69 -14.28 2.28
C ARG A 398 12.85 -14.13 3.27
N ILE A 399 12.77 -13.18 4.20
CA ILE A 399 13.80 -12.95 5.22
C ILE A 399 13.90 -14.16 6.15
N SER A 400 12.76 -14.73 6.56
CA SER A 400 12.74 -15.93 7.41
C SER A 400 13.45 -17.11 6.74
N ASP A 401 13.22 -17.36 5.46
CA ASP A 401 13.86 -18.44 4.70
C ASP A 401 15.38 -18.26 4.61
N ILE A 402 15.83 -17.03 4.34
CA ILE A 402 17.24 -16.67 4.25
C ILE A 402 17.95 -16.90 5.58
N LEU A 403 17.38 -16.39 6.67
CA LEU A 403 17.95 -16.52 8.02
C LEU A 403 17.96 -18.00 8.48
N ALA A 404 16.93 -18.78 8.15
CA ALA A 404 16.90 -20.21 8.43
C ALA A 404 18.00 -20.98 7.66
N GLY A 405 18.28 -20.60 6.41
CA GLY A 405 19.37 -21.13 5.60
C GLY A 405 20.75 -20.88 6.23
N PHE A 406 20.98 -19.67 6.75
CA PHE A 406 22.21 -19.33 7.46
C PHE A 406 22.43 -20.17 8.73
N VAL A 407 21.37 -20.43 9.50
CA VAL A 407 21.45 -21.27 10.71
C VAL A 407 21.87 -22.70 10.35
N LYS A 408 21.27 -23.30 9.32
CA LYS A 408 21.64 -24.65 8.87
C LYS A 408 23.08 -24.73 8.37
N GLY A 409 23.56 -23.74 7.61
CA GLY A 409 24.95 -23.68 7.17
C GLY A 409 25.97 -23.55 8.32
N ARG A 410 25.59 -22.86 9.40
CA ARG A 410 26.42 -22.68 10.60
C ARG A 410 26.47 -23.92 11.49
N GLU A 411 25.41 -24.73 11.50
CA GLU A 411 25.40 -26.04 12.16
C GLU A 411 26.23 -27.08 11.37
N ALA A 412 26.15 -27.07 10.03
CA ALA A 412 26.95 -27.96 9.19
C ALA A 412 28.46 -27.72 9.31
N THR A 413 28.89 -26.45 9.47
CA THR A 413 30.30 -26.09 9.65
C THR A 413 30.83 -26.37 11.06
N ASN A 414 29.98 -26.36 12.09
CA ASN A 414 30.35 -26.70 13.47
C ASN A 414 30.22 -28.20 13.80
N GLY A 415 29.53 -29.00 12.97
CA GLY A 415 29.31 -30.44 13.18
C GLY A 415 30.45 -31.36 12.71
N SER A 416 31.43 -30.85 11.97
CA SER A 416 32.58 -31.65 11.49
C SER A 416 33.72 -31.70 12.53
N SER A 417 33.44 -32.28 13.69
CA SER A 417 34.49 -32.80 14.57
C SER A 417 34.07 -34.11 15.23
N GLY A 418 34.25 -35.20 14.47
CA GLY A 418 34.55 -36.52 15.00
C GLY A 418 33.38 -37.38 15.52
N SER A 419 32.96 -38.35 14.70
CA SER A 419 33.09 -39.78 15.02
C SER A 419 32.56 -40.58 13.84
N GLY A 420 33.44 -41.35 13.19
CA GLY A 420 33.03 -42.27 12.15
C GLY A 420 32.26 -43.45 12.74
N GLU A 421 31.19 -43.84 12.06
CA GLU A 421 30.69 -45.21 12.10
C GLU A 421 29.98 -45.53 10.78
N SER A 422 30.38 -46.68 10.24
CA SER A 422 29.95 -47.29 9.00
C SER A 422 28.64 -48.06 9.17
N ASP A 423 27.75 -48.00 8.17
CA ASP A 423 27.07 -49.18 7.58
C ASP A 423 26.20 -48.70 6.39
N ALA A 424 26.48 -49.14 5.17
CA ALA A 424 25.99 -50.37 4.53
C ALA A 424 24.66 -50.23 3.78
N SER A 425 24.82 -50.21 2.45
CA SER A 425 24.04 -50.90 1.42
C SER A 425 22.51 -50.74 1.37
N LEU A 426 22.02 -50.43 0.17
CA LEU A 426 21.38 -51.42 -0.72
C LEU A 426 20.98 -50.72 -2.02
N GLY A 427 21.63 -51.10 -3.12
CA GLY A 427 21.20 -50.73 -4.47
C GLY A 427 20.09 -51.65 -4.96
N ILE A 428 19.28 -51.15 -5.89
CA ILE A 428 18.61 -51.97 -6.91
C ILE A 428 18.62 -51.18 -8.22
N ASN A 429 19.26 -51.79 -9.22
CA ASN A 429 19.21 -51.48 -10.64
C ASN A 429 17.93 -52.04 -11.28
N GLY A 430 17.53 -51.43 -12.40
CA GLY A 430 16.65 -52.00 -13.41
C GLY A 430 15.75 -50.92 -13.99
N GLY A 431 15.69 -50.62 -15.28
CA GLY A 431 16.10 -51.35 -16.47
C GLY A 431 15.09 -51.00 -17.57
N ASP A 432 15.61 -50.49 -18.68
CA ASP A 432 15.09 -50.39 -20.05
C ASP A 432 13.62 -50.73 -20.35
N ASP A 433 12.93 -49.87 -21.11
CA ASP A 433 12.41 -50.33 -22.41
C ASP A 433 12.02 -49.20 -23.39
N VAL A 434 12.16 -49.54 -24.68
CA VAL A 434 12.13 -48.71 -25.87
C VAL A 434 10.75 -48.74 -26.55
N GLY A 435 10.35 -47.62 -27.17
CA GLY A 435 9.66 -47.66 -28.47
C GLY A 435 8.38 -46.82 -28.61
N GLY A 436 8.34 -45.96 -29.63
CA GLY A 436 7.07 -45.39 -30.13
C GLY A 436 7.18 -44.07 -30.89
N SER A 437 7.48 -44.16 -32.18
CA SER A 437 7.37 -43.05 -33.16
C SER A 437 5.91 -42.65 -33.39
N GLY A 438 5.63 -41.34 -33.47
CA GLY A 438 4.35 -40.80 -33.94
C GLY A 438 4.37 -39.26 -33.98
N GLY A 439 4.38 -38.69 -35.19
CA GLY A 439 4.45 -37.25 -35.41
C GLY A 439 3.16 -36.48 -35.08
N GLY A 440 3.32 -35.18 -34.80
CA GLY A 440 2.21 -34.25 -34.59
C GLY A 440 2.70 -32.85 -34.28
N SER A 441 2.84 -32.02 -35.31
CA SER A 441 3.11 -30.60 -35.22
C SER A 441 1.93 -29.87 -34.55
N GLY A 442 2.16 -29.27 -33.38
CA GLY A 442 1.18 -28.41 -32.71
C GLY A 442 1.40 -28.36 -31.20
N GLY A 443 2.37 -27.59 -30.71
CA GLY A 443 2.64 -27.53 -29.27
C GLY A 443 3.64 -26.47 -28.78
N TYR A 444 4.05 -25.52 -29.62
CA TYR A 444 5.10 -24.55 -29.25
C TYR A 444 4.58 -23.27 -28.56
N ARG A 445 3.26 -23.10 -28.35
CA ARG A 445 2.69 -21.88 -27.74
C ARG A 445 2.09 -22.06 -26.34
N GLU A 446 1.86 -23.30 -25.89
CA GLU A 446 1.36 -23.59 -24.54
C GLU A 446 2.47 -24.01 -23.55
N GLN A 447 3.58 -24.58 -24.05
CA GLN A 447 4.71 -24.94 -23.18
C GLN A 447 5.56 -23.73 -22.76
N SER A 448 5.51 -22.61 -23.49
CA SER A 448 6.18 -21.36 -23.07
C SER A 448 5.44 -20.74 -21.88
N LYS A 449 4.10 -20.66 -21.94
CA LYS A 449 3.27 -20.13 -20.85
C LYS A 449 3.34 -20.94 -19.55
N LYS A 450 3.67 -22.24 -19.63
CA LYS A 450 3.82 -23.09 -18.45
C LYS A 450 5.23 -23.00 -17.84
N ARG A 451 6.27 -22.78 -18.65
CA ARG A 451 7.64 -22.54 -18.15
C ARG A 451 7.82 -21.15 -17.55
N ASP A 452 7.12 -20.15 -18.08
CA ASP A 452 7.16 -18.78 -17.54
C ASP A 452 6.48 -18.67 -16.16
N ARG A 453 5.49 -19.54 -15.86
CA ARG A 453 4.84 -19.63 -14.54
C ARG A 453 5.72 -20.26 -13.46
N GLU A 454 6.56 -21.23 -13.82
CA GLU A 454 7.41 -21.94 -12.86
C GLU A 454 8.74 -21.21 -12.58
N ALA A 455 9.17 -20.31 -13.47
CA ALA A 455 10.42 -19.56 -13.33
C ALA A 455 10.32 -18.30 -12.43
N ASN A 456 9.13 -17.69 -12.31
CA ASN A 456 8.94 -16.45 -11.54
C ASN A 456 8.50 -16.67 -10.08
N GLY A 457 8.30 -17.92 -9.65
CA GLY A 457 7.91 -18.25 -8.29
C GLY A 457 6.77 -17.37 -7.76
N GLU A 458 5.70 -17.29 -8.54
CA GLU A 458 4.38 -16.78 -8.14
C GLU A 458 3.94 -17.58 -6.90
N GLN A 459 3.86 -16.92 -5.74
CA GLN A 459 3.07 -17.45 -4.64
C GLN A 459 1.61 -17.42 -5.10
N THR A 460 0.98 -18.60 -5.14
CA THR A 460 -0.44 -18.66 -5.48
C THR A 460 -1.25 -18.03 -4.35
N LYS A 461 -2.45 -17.53 -4.66
CA LYS A 461 -3.42 -17.07 -3.66
C LYS A 461 -3.60 -18.09 -2.52
N ASP A 462 -3.53 -19.38 -2.83
CA ASP A 462 -3.70 -20.46 -1.86
C ASP A 462 -2.52 -20.56 -0.89
N ASP A 463 -1.29 -20.26 -1.33
CA ASP A 463 -0.09 -20.24 -0.47
C ASP A 463 -0.13 -19.08 0.52
N VAL A 464 -0.62 -17.91 0.08
CA VAL A 464 -0.81 -16.72 0.93
C VAL A 464 -1.92 -16.97 1.96
N MET A 465 -3.05 -17.56 1.54
CA MET A 465 -4.15 -17.89 2.45
C MET A 465 -3.79 -19.00 3.45
N ALA A 466 -2.92 -19.94 3.07
CA ALA A 466 -2.39 -20.95 3.98
C ALA A 466 -1.47 -20.37 5.06
N ALA A 467 -0.70 -19.32 4.75
CA ALA A 467 0.19 -18.64 5.69
C ALA A 467 -0.54 -17.68 6.66
N ILE A 468 -1.66 -17.09 6.23
CA ILE A 468 -2.47 -16.13 6.99
C ILE A 468 -3.26 -16.82 8.13
N GLY A 469 -3.49 -18.13 8.04
CA GLY A 469 -4.45 -18.84 8.87
C GLY A 469 -5.88 -18.52 8.44
N ASP A 470 -6.83 -19.40 8.76
CA ASP A 470 -8.21 -19.24 8.33
C ASP A 470 -8.85 -17.96 8.94
N ALA A 471 -9.79 -17.34 8.22
CA ALA A 471 -10.47 -16.11 8.62
C ALA A 471 -11.13 -16.22 10.00
N ASP A 472 -11.63 -17.39 10.39
CA ASP A 472 -12.22 -17.64 11.71
C ASP A 472 -11.15 -17.58 12.82
N THR A 473 -9.93 -18.00 12.52
CA THR A 473 -8.78 -17.90 13.44
C THR A 473 -8.36 -16.46 13.70
N ILE A 474 -8.40 -15.60 12.66
CA ILE A 474 -8.14 -14.16 12.80
C ILE A 474 -9.31 -13.48 13.54
N HIS A 475 -10.54 -13.83 13.20
CA HIS A 475 -11.73 -13.31 13.86
C HIS A 475 -11.74 -13.66 15.36
N ALA A 476 -11.38 -14.90 15.72
CA ALA A 476 -11.26 -15.33 17.11
C ALA A 476 -10.15 -14.60 17.88
N LYS A 477 -8.99 -14.34 17.24
CA LYS A 477 -7.92 -13.52 17.84
C LYS A 477 -8.32 -12.06 18.03
N LEU A 478 -9.16 -11.50 17.13
CA LEU A 478 -9.68 -10.15 17.28
C LEU A 478 -10.77 -10.05 18.36
N GLN A 479 -11.58 -11.10 18.55
CA GLN A 479 -12.58 -11.16 19.61
C GLN A 479 -11.95 -11.35 21.01
N SER A 480 -10.88 -12.14 21.14
CA SER A 480 -10.21 -12.39 22.44
C SER A 480 -9.48 -11.16 23.00
N VAL A 481 -9.22 -10.16 22.16
CA VAL A 481 -8.61 -8.87 22.52
C VAL A 481 -9.64 -7.87 23.07
N ASN A 482 -10.94 -8.13 22.88
CA ASN A 482 -12.01 -7.22 23.27
C ASN A 482 -12.53 -7.44 24.70
N THR A 483 -11.91 -8.34 25.46
CA THR A 483 -12.26 -8.65 26.85
C THR A 483 -11.19 -8.13 27.80
N GLU A 484 -11.26 -6.81 28.05
CA GLU A 484 -10.88 -6.06 29.26
C GLU A 484 -10.16 -4.73 28.91
N PRO A 485 -10.70 -3.57 29.33
CA PRO A 485 -10.02 -2.30 29.14
C PRO A 485 -8.85 -2.21 30.13
N GLN A 486 -7.63 -2.45 29.68
CA GLN A 486 -6.45 -2.01 30.41
C GLN A 486 -6.31 -0.49 30.25
N THR A 487 -6.68 0.24 31.29
CA THR A 487 -6.38 1.67 31.45
C THR A 487 -4.87 1.88 31.48
N ILE A 488 -4.28 2.20 30.34
CA ILE A 488 -2.97 2.84 30.28
C ILE A 488 -3.24 4.35 30.26
N HIS A 489 -2.92 5.02 31.37
CA HIS A 489 -2.91 6.47 31.44
C HIS A 489 -1.66 6.98 30.70
N PRO A 490 -1.77 7.72 29.59
CA PRO A 490 -0.63 8.47 29.09
C PRO A 490 -0.40 9.66 30.02
N GLU A 491 0.77 9.75 30.64
CA GLU A 491 1.18 10.98 31.31
C GLU A 491 1.35 12.10 30.27
N PRO A 492 0.94 13.35 30.59
CA PRO A 492 1.02 14.46 29.66
C PRO A 492 2.48 14.89 29.45
N ILE A 493 2.92 14.88 28.19
CA ILE A 493 4.19 15.47 27.76
C ILE A 493 4.08 17.00 27.92
N ILE A 494 4.85 17.54 28.86
CA ILE A 494 5.05 18.98 29.01
C ILE A 494 6.02 19.42 27.90
N LEU A 495 5.50 20.16 26.91
CA LEU A 495 6.33 20.92 25.99
C LEU A 495 6.95 22.10 26.75
N ASP A 496 8.22 21.97 27.12
CA ASP A 496 8.96 23.06 27.72
C ASP A 496 9.21 24.12 26.65
N SER A 497 8.49 25.22 26.81
CA SER A 497 8.61 26.41 25.98
C SER A 497 9.45 27.41 26.74
N LYS A 498 10.56 27.86 26.14
CA LYS A 498 11.07 29.25 26.14
C LYS A 498 12.55 29.33 25.75
N PRO A 499 13.02 30.52 25.36
CA PRO A 499 12.40 31.49 24.45
C PRO A 499 13.23 31.69 23.18
#